data_AF-A0A843C0L6-F1
#
_entry.id   AF-A0A843C0L6-F1
#
_cell.length_a   1.000
_cell.length_b   1.000
_cell.length_c   1.000
_cell.angle_alpha   90.00
_cell.angle_beta   90.00
_cell.angle_gamma   90.00
#
_symmetry.space_group_name_H-M   'P 1'
#
loop_
_entity.id
_entity.type
_entity.pdbx_description
1 polymer ?
#
loop_
_entity_poly.entity_id
_entity_poly.type
_entity_poly.pdbx_seq_one_letter_code
_entity_poly.pdbx_strand_id
1 'polypeptide(L)'
;MLCSQLICLDEKQVSVFRRLVVVGDLHGDYSALCSLLKVVSPTKDGLIFLGDYADRGSFGVEVIEKVGYLARDNPGNVFLLKGNHEDYTENGEPTFSPSDLILEVERKRGNWQKFFENVFKQFLRQLRLAVVLRGWLLFVHGGVSSRIDSFE
;
A
#
# COMPACT_ATOMS: atom_id res chain seq x y z
N MET A 1 -9.34 6.83 18.46
CA MET A 1 -8.70 7.43 17.27
C MET A 1 -8.28 6.35 16.24
N LEU A 2 -9.03 5.24 16.13
CA LEU A 2 -8.76 4.12 15.21
C LEU A 2 -9.46 4.27 13.84
N CYS A 3 -10.51 5.10 13.75
CA CYS A 3 -11.26 5.32 12.50
C CYS A 3 -10.41 5.79 11.32
N SER A 4 -9.27 6.46 11.55
CA SER A 4 -8.41 6.92 10.45
C SER A 4 -7.52 5.81 9.86
N GLN A 5 -7.42 4.65 10.52
CA GLN A 5 -6.55 3.54 10.13
C GLN A 5 -7.29 2.41 9.38
N LEU A 6 -8.62 2.48 9.32
CA LEU A 6 -9.46 1.48 8.67
C LEU A 6 -10.19 2.09 7.47
N ILE A 7 -10.33 1.31 6.40
CA ILE A 7 -11.26 1.62 5.31
C ILE A 7 -12.47 0.71 5.48
N CYS A 8 -13.65 1.30 5.66
CA CYS A 8 -14.89 0.54 5.66
C CYS A 8 -15.53 0.64 4.28
N LEU A 9 -15.73 -0.51 3.63
CA LEU A 9 -16.50 -0.63 2.41
C LEU A 9 -17.86 -1.29 2.73
N ASP A 10 -18.91 -0.75 2.16
CA ASP A 10 -20.24 -1.38 2.16
C ASP A 10 -20.59 -1.98 0.79
N GLU A 11 -21.69 -2.73 0.75
CA GLU A 11 -22.16 -3.39 -0.48
C GLU A 11 -22.44 -2.41 -1.62
N LYS A 12 -22.88 -1.18 -1.31
CA LYS A 12 -23.17 -0.17 -2.33
C LYS A 12 -21.87 0.30 -2.99
N GLN A 13 -20.84 0.59 -2.19
CA GLN A 13 -19.51 0.96 -2.69
C GLN A 13 -18.87 -0.16 -3.51
N VAL A 14 -18.99 -1.42 -3.08
CA VAL A 14 -18.43 -2.54 -3.85
C VAL A 14 -19.23 -2.78 -5.14
N SER A 15 -20.55 -2.58 -5.12
CA SER A 15 -21.41 -2.81 -6.30
C SER A 15 -21.14 -1.88 -7.48
N VAL A 16 -20.49 -0.73 -7.27
CA VAL A 16 -20.10 0.18 -8.36
C VAL A 16 -18.81 -0.25 -9.05
N PHE A 17 -18.00 -1.12 -8.42
CA PHE A 17 -16.81 -1.66 -9.06
C PHE A 17 -17.21 -2.72 -10.07
N ARG A 18 -16.55 -2.72 -11.25
CA ARG A 18 -16.66 -3.82 -12.22
C ARG A 18 -16.24 -5.15 -11.59
N ARG A 19 -15.20 -5.11 -10.75
CA ARG A 19 -14.69 -6.21 -9.92
C ARG A 19 -13.76 -5.64 -8.85
N LEU A 20 -13.53 -6.42 -7.80
CA LEU A 20 -12.51 -6.15 -6.78
C LEU A 20 -11.27 -7.01 -7.07
N VAL A 21 -10.10 -6.40 -7.11
CA VAL A 21 -8.80 -7.07 -7.31
C VAL A 21 -7.93 -6.80 -6.10
N VAL A 22 -7.47 -7.88 -5.47
CA VAL A 22 -6.58 -7.81 -4.31
C VAL A 22 -5.17 -8.15 -4.78
N VAL A 23 -4.22 -7.30 -4.42
CA VAL A 23 -2.81 -7.38 -4.84
C VAL A 23 -1.99 -7.63 -3.58
N GLY A 24 -1.29 -8.77 -3.55
CA GLY A 24 -0.35 -9.09 -2.47
C GLY A 24 0.99 -8.36 -2.64
N ASP A 25 2.02 -8.91 -2.02
CA ASP A 25 3.37 -8.36 -1.97
C ASP A 25 3.92 -8.04 -3.36
N LEU A 26 4.49 -6.85 -3.52
CA LEU A 26 5.16 -6.44 -4.75
C LEU A 26 6.68 -6.51 -4.62
N HIS A 27 7.23 -6.17 -3.46
CA HIS A 27 8.68 -6.23 -3.19
C HIS A 27 9.55 -5.70 -4.33
N GLY A 28 9.20 -4.53 -4.87
CA GLY A 28 9.95 -3.91 -5.99
C GLY A 28 9.85 -4.64 -7.33
N ASP A 29 8.90 -5.56 -7.54
CA ASP A 29 8.59 -6.15 -8.84
C ASP A 29 7.72 -5.21 -9.68
N TYR A 30 8.37 -4.23 -10.27
CA TYR A 30 7.71 -3.26 -11.15
C TYR A 30 7.16 -3.89 -12.44
N SER A 31 7.73 -5.01 -12.90
CA SER A 31 7.26 -5.72 -14.09
C SER A 31 5.90 -6.38 -13.84
N ALA A 32 5.74 -7.02 -12.67
CA ALA A 32 4.47 -7.56 -12.23
C ALA A 32 3.41 -6.45 -12.09
N LEU A 33 3.77 -5.31 -11.47
CA LEU A 33 2.88 -4.14 -11.39
C LEU A 33 2.45 -3.66 -12.78
N CYS A 34 3.38 -3.49 -13.73
CA CYS A 34 3.04 -3.11 -15.09
C CYS A 34 2.13 -4.13 -15.78
N SER A 35 2.32 -5.42 -15.53
CA SER A 35 1.49 -6.50 -16.09
C SER A 35 0.07 -6.46 -15.51
N LEU A 36 -0.07 -6.23 -14.20
CA LEU A 36 -1.36 -6.00 -13.55
C LEU A 36 -2.09 -4.81 -14.17
N LEU A 37 -1.40 -3.68 -14.37
CA LEU A 37 -1.99 -2.45 -14.92
C LEU A 37 -2.46 -2.57 -16.37
N LYS A 38 -2.03 -3.61 -17.12
CA LYS A 38 -2.57 -3.90 -18.46
C LYS A 38 -3.96 -4.55 -18.41
N VAL A 39 -4.31 -5.19 -17.31
CA VAL A 39 -5.56 -5.96 -17.18
C VAL A 39 -6.57 -5.32 -16.23
N VAL A 40 -6.15 -4.38 -15.37
CA VAL A 40 -7.04 -3.61 -14.50
C VAL A 40 -7.29 -2.20 -15.02
N SER A 41 -8.42 -1.62 -14.64
CA SER A 41 -8.79 -0.23 -14.92
C SER A 41 -9.03 0.47 -13.58
N PRO A 42 -8.09 1.30 -13.06
CA PRO A 42 -8.21 1.93 -11.74
C PRO A 42 -9.45 2.82 -11.55
N THR A 43 -10.09 3.25 -12.64
CA THR A 43 -11.33 4.04 -12.62
C THR A 43 -12.61 3.20 -12.62
N LYS A 44 -12.51 1.88 -12.88
CA LYS A 44 -13.66 0.96 -12.98
C LYS A 44 -13.56 -0.23 -12.03
N ASP A 45 -12.36 -0.72 -11.78
CA ASP A 45 -12.07 -1.80 -10.85
C ASP A 45 -11.75 -1.21 -9.47
N GLY A 46 -12.11 -1.93 -8.41
CA GLY A 46 -11.59 -1.67 -7.06
C GLY A 46 -10.28 -2.42 -6.88
N LEU A 47 -9.23 -1.75 -6.40
CA LEU A 47 -7.90 -2.31 -6.15
C LEU A 47 -7.58 -2.20 -4.66
N ILE A 48 -7.25 -3.31 -4.01
CA ILE A 48 -6.72 -3.33 -2.64
C ILE A 48 -5.30 -3.88 -2.70
N PHE A 49 -4.31 -3.05 -2.39
CA PHE A 49 -2.93 -3.47 -2.22
C PHE A 49 -2.69 -3.81 -0.75
N LEU A 50 -2.18 -5.00 -0.46
CA LEU A 50 -2.09 -5.53 0.91
C LEU A 50 -0.86 -5.03 1.68
N GLY A 51 0.17 -4.51 1.02
CA GLY A 51 1.39 -4.03 1.65
C GLY A 51 2.65 -4.52 0.93
N ASP A 52 3.81 -4.32 1.55
CA ASP A 52 5.12 -4.82 1.09
C ASP A 52 5.44 -4.42 -0.35
N TYR A 53 5.57 -3.11 -0.55
CA TYR A 53 5.73 -2.49 -1.87
C TYR A 53 7.17 -2.54 -2.37
N ALA A 54 8.14 -2.42 -1.45
CA ALA A 54 9.56 -2.31 -1.73
C ALA A 54 10.37 -3.37 -0.96
N ASP A 55 11.70 -3.20 -0.97
CA ASP A 55 12.70 -4.17 -0.49
C ASP A 55 12.71 -5.49 -1.27
N ARG A 56 13.83 -6.24 -1.22
CA ARG A 56 14.07 -7.53 -1.90
C ARG A 56 14.14 -7.48 -3.43
N GLY A 57 13.42 -6.57 -4.08
CA GLY A 57 13.49 -6.29 -5.52
C GLY A 57 14.33 -5.06 -5.88
N SER A 58 14.49 -4.82 -7.18
CA SER A 58 15.34 -3.76 -7.71
C SER A 58 14.62 -2.47 -8.10
N PHE A 59 13.29 -2.43 -7.97
CA PHE A 59 12.44 -1.32 -8.41
C PHE A 59 11.41 -0.88 -7.35
N GLY A 60 11.79 -0.90 -6.07
CA GLY A 60 10.95 -0.43 -4.97
C GLY A 60 10.59 1.04 -5.11
N VAL A 61 11.53 1.88 -5.58
CA VAL A 61 11.29 3.31 -5.82
C VAL A 61 10.16 3.54 -6.83
N GLU A 62 10.21 2.85 -7.98
CA GLU A 62 9.22 2.99 -9.04
C GLU A 62 7.87 2.42 -8.63
N VAL A 63 7.84 1.32 -7.87
CA VAL A 63 6.60 0.76 -7.30
C VAL A 63 5.94 1.77 -6.36
N ILE A 64 6.68 2.33 -5.39
CA ILE A 64 6.17 3.34 -4.45
C ILE A 64 5.60 4.54 -5.19
N GLU A 65 6.36 5.12 -6.13
CA GLU A 65 5.94 6.28 -6.91
C GLU A 65 4.67 5.98 -7.71
N LYS A 66 4.61 4.82 -8.38
CA LYS A 66 3.49 4.45 -9.25
C LYS A 66 2.22 4.11 -8.45
N VAL A 67 2.33 3.31 -7.40
CA VAL A 67 1.19 2.93 -6.55
C VAL A 67 0.66 4.15 -5.80
N GLY A 68 1.54 4.99 -5.25
CA GLY A 68 1.14 6.25 -4.61
C GLY A 68 0.47 7.23 -5.57
N TYR A 69 0.88 7.27 -6.84
CA TYR A 69 0.14 8.04 -7.85
C TYR A 69 -1.25 7.47 -8.12
N LEU A 70 -1.37 6.15 -8.32
CA LEU A 70 -2.65 5.48 -8.60
C LEU A 70 -3.68 5.73 -7.50
N ALA A 71 -3.28 5.61 -6.23
CA ALA A 71 -4.15 5.83 -5.09
C ALA A 71 -4.64 7.29 -4.99
N ARG A 72 -3.75 8.27 -5.19
CA ARG A 72 -4.14 9.69 -5.21
C ARG A 72 -5.07 10.05 -6.35
N ASP A 73 -4.87 9.46 -7.52
CA ASP A 73 -5.65 9.74 -8.73
C ASP A 73 -7.02 9.02 -8.71
N ASN A 74 -7.16 7.96 -7.89
CA ASN A 74 -8.36 7.11 -7.84
C ASN A 74 -8.81 6.82 -6.38
N PRO A 75 -9.06 7.86 -5.54
CA PRO A 75 -9.23 7.70 -4.09
C PRO A 75 -10.48 6.92 -3.65
N GLY A 76 -11.44 6.67 -4.55
CA GLY A 76 -12.62 5.83 -4.31
C GLY A 76 -12.48 4.37 -4.76
N ASN A 77 -11.39 4.04 -5.44
CA ASN A 77 -11.19 2.75 -6.11
C ASN A 77 -9.89 2.07 -5.70
N VAL A 78 -8.87 2.81 -5.32
CA VAL A 78 -7.53 2.26 -5.02
C VAL A 78 -7.20 2.48 -3.55
N PHE A 79 -7.06 1.37 -2.83
CA PHE A 79 -6.84 1.32 -1.40
C PHE A 79 -5.49 0.69 -1.10
N LEU A 80 -4.70 1.34 -0.24
CA LEU A 80 -3.35 0.91 0.11
C LEU A 80 -3.30 0.51 1.57
N LEU A 81 -2.85 -0.72 1.83
CA LEU A 81 -2.60 -1.20 3.18
C LEU A 81 -1.12 -1.15 3.52
N LYS A 82 -0.84 -1.06 4.82
CA LYS A 82 0.50 -1.05 5.36
C LYS A 82 0.97 -2.48 5.58
N GLY A 83 2.06 -2.85 4.93
CA GLY A 83 2.80 -4.08 5.21
C GLY A 83 3.85 -3.88 6.29
N ASN A 84 4.56 -4.96 6.62
CA ASN A 84 5.62 -4.91 7.63
C ASN A 84 6.90 -4.24 7.11
N HIS A 85 7.02 -4.05 5.79
CA HIS A 85 8.11 -3.30 5.15
C HIS A 85 7.84 -1.78 5.05
N GLU A 86 6.73 -1.27 5.59
CA GLU A 86 6.40 0.16 5.58
C GLU A 86 6.46 0.81 6.97
N ASP A 87 7.15 0.18 7.91
CA ASP A 87 7.40 0.71 9.25
C ASP A 87 8.72 1.52 9.31
N TYR A 88 8.56 2.84 9.40
CA TYR A 88 9.67 3.80 9.47
C TYR A 88 9.47 4.79 10.62
N THR A 89 10.58 5.24 11.21
CA THR A 89 10.59 6.35 12.17
C THR A 89 10.27 7.68 11.48
N GLU A 90 9.98 8.73 12.27
CA GLU A 90 9.77 10.08 11.73
C GLU A 90 10.98 10.64 10.98
N ASN A 91 12.18 10.13 11.28
CA ASN A 91 13.43 10.52 10.64
C ASN A 91 13.73 9.69 9.37
N GLY A 92 12.85 8.75 9.01
CA GLY A 92 13.02 7.90 7.83
C GLY A 92 13.96 6.72 8.01
N GLU A 93 14.12 6.23 9.24
CA GLU A 93 14.86 4.99 9.50
C GLU A 93 13.88 3.80 9.55
N PRO A 94 14.14 2.69 8.86
CA PRO A 94 13.29 1.51 8.93
C PRO A 94 13.38 0.90 10.34
N THR A 95 12.24 0.47 10.89
CA THR A 95 12.21 -0.26 12.17
C THR A 95 12.17 -1.77 11.98
N PHE A 96 12.38 -2.23 10.74
CA PHE A 96 12.46 -3.62 10.34
C PHE A 96 13.80 -3.91 9.67
N SER A 97 14.11 -5.19 9.49
CA SER A 97 15.35 -5.63 8.85
C SER A 97 15.14 -6.98 8.15
N PRO A 98 15.77 -7.22 6.98
CA PRO A 98 16.59 -6.27 6.21
C PRO A 98 15.72 -5.23 5.46
N SER A 99 16.31 -4.07 5.13
CA SER A 99 15.72 -3.05 4.25
C SER A 99 16.77 -2.57 3.25
N ASP A 100 16.40 -2.59 1.97
CA ASP A 100 17.25 -2.22 0.83
C ASP A 100 16.81 -0.89 0.21
N LEU A 101 15.60 -0.40 0.53
CA LEU A 101 15.02 0.79 -0.11
C LEU A 101 15.90 2.03 0.05
N ILE A 102 16.52 2.24 1.21
CA ILE A 102 17.43 3.40 1.42
C ILE A 102 18.58 3.36 0.42
N LEU A 103 19.23 2.20 0.27
CA LEU A 103 20.33 2.02 -0.67
C LEU A 103 19.86 2.15 -2.12
N GLU A 104 18.68 1.63 -2.44
CA GLU A 104 18.08 1.79 -3.77
C GLU A 104 17.85 3.27 -4.11
N VAL A 105 17.31 4.04 -3.17
CA VAL A 105 17.06 5.47 -3.33
C VAL A 105 18.36 6.24 -3.45
N GLU A 106 19.36 5.97 -2.62
CA GLU A 106 20.68 6.61 -2.75
C GLU A 106 21.27 6.35 -4.14
N ARG A 107 21.18 5.12 -4.63
CA ARG A 107 21.66 4.77 -5.97
C ARG A 107 20.87 5.44 -7.11
N LYS A 108 19.54 5.53 -7.01
CA LYS A 108 18.66 5.96 -8.13
C LYS A 108 18.23 7.42 -8.09
N ARG A 109 18.23 8.03 -6.91
CA ARG A 109 17.75 9.40 -6.64
C ARG A 109 18.81 10.25 -5.94
N GLY A 110 19.86 9.65 -5.38
CA GLY A 110 21.04 10.33 -4.84
C GLY A 110 20.86 10.99 -3.48
N ASN A 111 19.69 10.86 -2.86
CA ASN A 111 19.42 11.46 -1.55
C ASN A 111 18.18 10.82 -0.91
N TRP A 112 18.39 9.94 0.08
CA TRP A 112 17.33 9.30 0.84
C TRP A 112 16.44 10.33 1.54
N GLN A 113 17.02 11.28 2.28
CA GLN A 113 16.21 12.22 3.07
C GLN A 113 15.27 13.06 2.20
N LYS A 114 15.75 13.51 1.04
CA LYS A 114 14.94 14.27 0.09
C LYS A 114 13.81 13.42 -0.49
N PHE A 115 14.07 12.15 -0.83
CA PHE A 115 13.04 11.24 -1.30
C PHE A 115 12.04 10.92 -0.18
N PHE A 116 12.52 10.68 1.04
CA PHE A 116 11.73 10.40 2.21
C PHE A 116 10.72 11.53 2.46
N GLU A 117 11.20 12.78 2.59
CA GLU A 117 10.34 13.94 2.89
C GLU A 117 9.34 14.24 1.76
N ASN A 118 9.79 14.17 0.50
CA ASN A 118 8.98 14.65 -0.63
C ASN A 118 8.09 13.57 -1.26
N VAL A 119 8.42 12.29 -1.11
CA VAL A 119 7.71 11.19 -1.78
C VAL A 119 7.22 10.18 -0.77
N PHE A 120 8.14 9.55 -0.03
CA PHE A 120 7.79 8.38 0.77
C PHE A 120 6.89 8.73 1.97
N LYS A 121 7.11 9.85 2.64
CA LYS A 121 6.25 10.31 3.75
C LYS A 121 4.82 10.58 3.28
N GLN A 122 4.62 11.03 2.04
CA GLN A 122 3.29 11.18 1.46
C GLN A 122 2.66 9.83 1.09
N PHE A 123 3.47 8.87 0.65
CA PHE A 123 3.03 7.50 0.41
C PHE A 123 2.57 6.83 1.71
N LEU A 124 3.37 6.87 2.77
CA LEU A 124 3.05 6.30 4.08
C LEU A 124 1.73 6.85 4.67
N ARG A 125 1.42 8.13 4.46
CA ARG A 125 0.15 8.76 4.89
C ARG A 125 -1.10 8.19 4.19
N GLN A 126 -0.94 7.58 3.02
CA GLN A 126 -2.04 6.95 2.28
C GLN A 126 -2.35 5.55 2.81
N LEU A 127 -1.39 4.90 3.50
CA LEU A 127 -1.55 3.54 3.96
C LEU A 127 -2.55 3.44 5.12
N ARG A 128 -3.23 2.29 5.18
CA ARG A 128 -4.20 1.93 6.22
C ARG A 128 -3.85 0.56 6.77
N LEU A 129 -4.30 0.23 7.97
CA LEU A 129 -4.00 -1.06 8.57
C LEU A 129 -4.88 -2.17 8.00
N ALA A 130 -6.13 -1.84 7.64
CA ALA A 130 -7.05 -2.82 7.07
C ALA A 130 -8.13 -2.18 6.20
N VAL A 131 -8.69 -3.00 5.31
CA VAL A 131 -9.99 -2.74 4.67
C VAL A 131 -10.98 -3.76 5.21
N VAL A 132 -12.14 -3.29 5.64
CA VAL A 132 -13.25 -4.12 6.09
C VAL A 132 -14.38 -4.00 5.09
N LEU A 133 -14.74 -5.12 4.45
CA LEU A 133 -16.01 -5.25 3.74
C LEU A 133 -17.04 -5.76 4.74
N ARG A 134 -17.91 -4.85 5.19
CA ARG A 134 -18.83 -5.10 6.32
C ARG A 134 -19.68 -6.34 6.10
N GLY A 135 -19.55 -7.32 6.99
CA GLY A 135 -20.31 -8.58 6.96
C GLY A 135 -19.71 -9.68 6.09
N TRP A 136 -18.56 -9.44 5.45
CA TRP A 136 -17.99 -10.38 4.49
C TRP A 136 -16.52 -10.68 4.73
N LEU A 137 -15.64 -9.69 4.59
CA LEU A 137 -14.19 -9.91 4.47
C LEU A 137 -13.38 -8.85 5.23
N LEU A 138 -12.29 -9.30 5.84
CA LEU A 138 -11.22 -8.46 6.36
C LEU A 138 -9.99 -8.62 5.48
N PHE A 139 -9.47 -7.50 4.98
CA PHE A 139 -8.19 -7.44 4.27
C PHE A 139 -7.15 -6.81 5.18
N VAL A 140 -6.07 -7.54 5.42
CA VAL A 140 -4.89 -7.15 6.20
C VAL A 140 -3.66 -7.72 5.50
N HIS A 141 -2.49 -7.13 5.77
CA HIS A 141 -1.22 -7.68 5.29
C HIS A 141 -0.90 -9.04 5.92
N GLY A 142 -0.71 -9.04 7.25
CA GLY A 142 -0.32 -10.23 7.99
C GLY A 142 -1.52 -11.01 8.54
N GLY A 143 -2.18 -10.48 9.57
CA GLY A 143 -3.25 -11.18 10.27
C GLY A 143 -3.83 -10.40 11.45
N VAL A 144 -4.74 -11.04 12.16
CA VAL A 144 -5.43 -10.46 13.32
C VAL A 144 -4.63 -10.76 14.60
N SER A 145 -4.39 -9.73 15.40
CA SER A 145 -3.79 -9.89 16.72
C SER A 145 -4.78 -10.56 17.68
N SER A 146 -4.30 -11.45 18.56
CA SER A 146 -5.12 -12.07 19.61
C SER A 146 -5.68 -11.08 20.63
N ARG A 147 -5.23 -9.81 20.58
CA ARG A 147 -5.72 -8.70 21.41
C ARG A 147 -6.86 -7.92 20.75
N ILE A 148 -7.23 -8.27 19.52
CA ILE A 148 -8.32 -7.64 18.77
C ILE A 148 -9.48 -8.63 18.76
N ASP A 149 -10.61 -8.24 19.35
CA ASP A 149 -11.84 -9.00 19.49
C ASP A 149 -13.02 -8.40 18.71
N SER A 150 -12.99 -7.10 18.42
CA SER A 150 -13.97 -6.40 17.57
C SER A 150 -13.32 -5.34 16.65
N PHE A 151 -14.05 -4.94 15.60
CA PHE A 151 -13.75 -3.73 14.81
C PHE A 151 -14.42 -2.47 15.35
N GLU A 152 -15.26 -2.63 16.38
CA GLU A 152 -15.95 -1.58 17.13
C GLU A 152 -15.11 -1.14 18.33
#